data_AF-A0A3B4F9C3-F1
#
_entry.id   AF-A0A3B4F9C3-F1
#
_cell.length_a   1.000
_cell.length_b   1.000
_cell.length_c   1.000
_cell.angle_alpha   90.00
_cell.angle_beta   90.00
_cell.angle_gamma   90.00
#
_symmetry.space_group_name_H-M   'P 1'
#
loop_
_entity.id
_entity.type
_entity.pdbx_description
1 polymer ?
#
loop_
_entity_poly.entity_id
_entity_poly.type
_entity_poly.pdbx_seq_one_letter_code
_entity_poly.pdbx_strand_id
1 'polypeptide(L)'
;ERNLVQAISREAARRRRRVESDVFGDLSRLLPLQPSVRAHLDKPSVIRLTLSYIRMHTLLKGNSDEEEKDIEEFEASQETNMYLGILEGFVMVLSTEGDMIFLSDNVSKYMGLTQTELMGHNIFEYTHPCDHEEIRSNLRLTKRDFVMRIKSALTHRGRTANLKSATWKVLHCQGRAKVCVDPSAVSCLLLTCRPLPLSHTLLSRYTFTSQHSMDMRFTYCDQRVTSLLGYRPEELLGRSIYDLCHALDTSCLNKNHLNLCLKNQSVSGQYRMLVKGGGYVWVESHSAVIPSVRPSRSRPGIPQPLCILSVTYVLSGVEQPSLQLSLDQTIHRYLN
;
A
#
# COMPACT_ATOMS: atom_id res chain seq x y z
N GLU A 1 57.50 21.55 -21.06
CA GLU A 1 56.56 20.61 -21.72
C GLU A 1 55.52 19.98 -20.79
N ARG A 2 55.89 19.25 -19.73
CA ARG A 2 54.91 18.63 -18.79
C ARG A 2 53.85 19.59 -18.22
N ASN A 3 54.23 20.81 -17.85
CA ASN A 3 53.30 21.81 -17.32
C ASN A 3 52.30 22.32 -18.36
N LEU A 4 52.71 22.39 -19.64
CA LEU A 4 51.85 22.81 -20.75
C LEU A 4 50.81 21.73 -21.07
N VAL A 5 51.22 20.46 -21.11
CA VAL A 5 50.32 19.31 -21.31
C VAL A 5 49.28 19.24 -20.18
N GLN A 6 49.69 19.46 -18.94
CA GLN A 6 48.75 19.52 -17.81
C GLN A 6 47.78 20.70 -17.91
N ALA A 7 48.23 21.88 -18.36
CA ALA A 7 47.37 23.03 -18.55
C ALA A 7 46.31 22.79 -19.64
N ILE A 8 46.71 22.21 -20.79
CA ILE A 8 45.81 21.84 -21.89
C ILE A 8 44.79 20.78 -21.42
N SER A 9 45.24 19.75 -20.70
CA SER A 9 44.36 18.72 -20.15
C SER A 9 43.33 19.29 -19.17
N ARG A 10 43.75 20.22 -18.30
CA ARG A 10 42.84 20.91 -17.36
C ARG A 10 41.79 21.73 -18.10
N GLU A 11 42.19 22.47 -19.13
CA GLU A 11 41.27 23.30 -19.89
C GLU A 11 40.28 22.47 -20.73
N ALA A 12 40.76 21.41 -21.37
CA ALA A 12 39.90 20.44 -22.05
C ALA A 12 38.89 19.79 -21.08
N ALA A 13 39.33 19.40 -19.88
CA ALA A 13 38.47 18.82 -18.86
C ALA A 13 37.41 19.83 -18.34
N ARG A 14 37.78 21.11 -18.18
CA ARG A 14 36.82 22.18 -17.82
C ARG A 14 35.80 22.39 -18.93
N ARG A 15 36.24 22.50 -20.19
CA ARG A 15 35.35 22.64 -21.35
C ARG A 15 34.37 21.48 -21.43
N ARG A 16 34.84 20.25 -21.26
CA ARG A 16 33.99 19.05 -21.20
C ARG A 16 32.94 19.14 -20.09
N ARG A 17 33.33 19.51 -18.86
CA ARG A 17 32.39 19.65 -17.73
C ARG A 17 31.35 20.76 -17.95
N ARG A 18 31.73 21.84 -18.62
CA ARG A 18 30.80 22.92 -18.99
C ARG A 18 29.75 22.40 -19.96
N VAL A 19 30.18 21.79 -21.07
CA VAL A 19 29.26 21.18 -22.05
C VAL A 19 28.37 20.13 -21.40
N GLU A 20 28.94 19.27 -20.55
CA GLU A 20 28.17 18.27 -19.79
C GLU A 20 27.08 18.92 -18.94
N SER A 21 27.41 19.95 -18.16
CA SER A 21 26.43 20.66 -17.33
C SER A 21 25.37 21.39 -18.15
N ASP A 22 25.73 21.97 -19.30
CA ASP A 22 24.80 22.61 -20.22
C ASP A 22 23.79 21.57 -20.78
N VAL A 23 24.28 20.41 -21.22
CA VAL A 23 23.45 19.30 -21.71
C VAL A 23 22.52 18.74 -20.62
N PHE A 24 23.00 18.61 -19.37
CA PHE A 24 22.13 18.24 -18.25
C PHE A 24 21.06 19.30 -17.97
N GLY A 25 21.40 20.58 -18.11
CA GLY A 25 20.45 21.69 -18.01
C GLY A 25 19.37 21.61 -19.09
N ASP A 26 19.73 21.28 -20.32
CA ASP A 26 18.80 21.07 -21.43
C ASP A 26 17.87 19.89 -21.15
N LEU A 27 18.44 18.74 -20.76
CA LEU A 27 17.67 17.54 -20.45
C LEU A 27 16.71 17.77 -19.29
N SER A 28 17.15 18.44 -18.22
CA SER A 28 16.29 18.79 -17.09
C SER A 28 15.13 19.68 -17.51
N ARG A 29 15.32 20.58 -18.49
CA ARG A 29 14.25 21.45 -19.01
C ARG A 29 13.20 20.68 -19.80
N LEU A 30 13.54 19.54 -20.39
CA LEU A 30 12.59 18.69 -21.13
C LEU A 30 11.73 17.79 -20.23
N LEU A 31 12.09 17.62 -18.95
CA LEU A 31 11.29 16.81 -18.03
C LEU A 31 9.91 17.48 -17.75
N PRO A 32 8.82 16.69 -17.67
CA PRO A 32 7.46 17.19 -17.41
C PRO A 32 7.27 17.54 -15.92
N LEU A 33 8.06 18.48 -15.42
CA LEU A 33 8.12 18.88 -14.02
C LEU A 33 8.07 20.41 -13.90
N GLN A 34 7.55 20.90 -12.79
CA GLN A 34 7.54 22.34 -12.51
C GLN A 34 8.97 22.91 -12.46
N PRO A 35 9.19 24.17 -12.90
CA PRO A 35 10.51 24.81 -12.84
C PRO A 35 11.16 24.78 -11.45
N SER A 36 10.35 24.95 -10.39
CA SER A 36 10.79 24.91 -8.98
C SER A 36 11.40 23.56 -8.58
N VAL A 37 10.82 22.46 -9.05
CA VAL A 37 11.31 21.10 -8.79
C VAL A 37 12.59 20.84 -9.59
N ARG A 38 12.59 21.21 -10.88
CA ARG A 38 13.74 21.04 -11.78
C ARG A 38 15.01 21.72 -11.25
N ALA A 39 14.87 22.90 -10.65
CA ALA A 39 15.99 23.66 -10.11
C ALA A 39 16.78 22.93 -9.00
N HIS A 40 16.17 21.94 -8.33
CA HIS A 40 16.76 21.21 -7.20
C HIS A 40 17.21 19.79 -7.57
N LEU A 41 17.09 19.38 -8.83
CA LEU A 41 17.49 18.04 -9.27
C LEU A 41 19.01 17.94 -9.40
N ASP A 42 19.58 16.86 -8.87
CA ASP A 42 20.96 16.47 -9.15
C ASP A 42 21.06 15.70 -10.48
N LYS A 43 22.26 15.66 -11.06
CA LYS A 43 22.51 14.99 -12.36
C LYS A 43 22.02 13.53 -12.38
N PRO A 44 22.26 12.69 -11.35
CA PRO A 44 21.71 11.34 -11.31
C PRO A 44 20.18 11.30 -11.36
N SER A 45 19.48 12.17 -10.61
CA SER A 45 18.01 12.20 -10.65
C SER A 45 17.49 12.62 -12.01
N VAL A 46 18.14 13.56 -12.71
CA VAL A 46 17.78 13.92 -14.09
C VAL A 46 17.80 12.66 -14.98
N ILE A 47 18.87 11.86 -14.93
CA ILE A 47 18.95 10.60 -15.71
C ILE A 47 17.85 9.63 -15.31
N ARG A 48 17.66 9.38 -14.00
CA ARG A 48 16.63 8.44 -13.52
C ARG A 48 15.24 8.84 -14.01
N LEU A 49 14.88 10.11 -13.87
CA LEU A 49 13.57 10.63 -14.26
C LEU A 49 13.40 10.59 -15.78
N THR A 50 14.44 10.91 -16.56
CA THR A 50 14.41 10.75 -18.02
C THR A 50 14.18 9.29 -18.42
N LEU A 51 14.91 8.34 -17.82
CA LEU A 51 14.75 6.92 -18.13
C LEU A 51 13.36 6.41 -17.74
N SER A 52 12.86 6.79 -16.56
CA SER A 52 11.50 6.46 -16.11
C SER A 52 10.44 7.04 -17.05
N TYR A 53 10.61 8.28 -17.50
CA TYR A 53 9.71 8.92 -18.46
C TYR A 53 9.68 8.17 -19.79
N ILE A 54 10.85 7.84 -20.36
CA ILE A 54 10.94 7.07 -21.61
C ILE A 54 10.28 5.70 -21.44
N ARG A 55 10.59 4.96 -20.37
CA ARG A 55 9.97 3.65 -20.07
C ARG A 55 8.45 3.76 -19.98
N MET A 56 7.94 4.75 -19.27
CA MET A 56 6.49 4.97 -19.15
C MET A 56 5.85 5.26 -20.51
N HIS A 57 6.48 6.10 -21.33
CA HIS A 57 5.93 6.45 -22.63
C HIS A 57 5.95 5.26 -23.62
N THR A 58 6.97 4.40 -23.55
CA THR A 58 7.00 3.14 -24.30
C THR A 58 5.89 2.20 -23.85
N LEU A 59 5.61 2.12 -22.54
CA LEU A 59 4.51 1.32 -21.99
C LEU A 59 3.13 1.79 -22.46
N LEU A 60 2.95 3.10 -22.60
CA LEU A 60 1.69 3.72 -23.05
C LEU A 60 1.50 3.62 -24.57
N LYS A 61 2.57 3.77 -25.37
CA LYS A 61 2.51 3.68 -26.84
C LYS A 61 2.07 2.30 -27.34
N GLY A 62 2.42 1.22 -26.65
CA GLY A 62 1.96 -0.13 -27.01
C GLY A 62 0.46 -0.38 -26.77
N ASN A 63 -0.37 0.67 -26.63
CA ASN A 63 -1.78 0.61 -26.28
C ASN A 63 -2.69 1.44 -27.20
N SER A 64 -2.16 2.16 -28.19
CA SER A 64 -2.95 3.03 -29.07
C SER A 64 -2.44 2.95 -30.51
N ASP A 65 -3.32 2.54 -31.43
CA ASP A 65 -3.24 3.00 -32.82
C ASP A 65 -3.25 4.54 -32.78
N GLU A 66 -2.30 5.15 -33.48
CA GLU A 66 -2.11 6.60 -33.50
C GLU A 66 -3.32 7.25 -34.15
N GLU A 67 -4.26 7.80 -33.38
CA GLU A 67 -5.16 8.84 -33.86
C GLU A 67 -5.73 9.65 -32.69
N GLU A 68 -5.53 10.97 -32.79
CA GLU A 68 -6.12 12.06 -32.01
C GLU A 68 -5.69 12.21 -30.54
N LYS A 69 -4.88 13.24 -30.23
CA LYS A 69 -4.87 13.93 -28.93
C LYS A 69 -4.02 15.19 -28.91
N ASP A 70 -4.57 16.30 -29.42
CA ASP A 70 -4.01 17.65 -29.25
C ASP A 70 -4.99 18.64 -28.59
N ILE A 71 -6.12 18.18 -27.99
CA ILE A 71 -7.15 19.10 -27.46
C ILE A 71 -7.51 18.90 -25.96
N GLU A 72 -7.07 17.85 -25.25
CA GLU A 72 -7.59 17.52 -23.90
C GLU A 72 -6.58 17.63 -22.72
N GLU A 73 -5.53 18.46 -22.78
CA GLU A 73 -4.52 18.49 -21.70
C GLU A 73 -4.99 19.18 -20.39
N PHE A 74 -5.88 20.17 -20.46
CA PHE A 74 -6.28 20.94 -19.27
C PHE A 74 -7.36 20.23 -18.43
N GLU A 75 -8.40 19.69 -19.06
CA GLU A 75 -9.49 18.95 -18.37
C GLU A 75 -8.96 17.65 -17.73
N ALA A 76 -8.03 16.96 -18.40
CA ALA A 76 -7.39 15.75 -17.87
C ALA A 76 -6.64 15.98 -16.54
N SER A 77 -6.09 17.19 -16.32
CA SER A 77 -5.33 17.50 -15.10
C SER A 77 -6.21 17.66 -13.85
N GLN A 78 -7.41 18.25 -14.00
CA GLN A 78 -8.36 18.42 -12.92
C GLN A 78 -9.03 17.08 -12.58
N GLU A 79 -9.38 16.29 -13.59
CA GLU A 79 -9.91 14.94 -13.41
C GLU A 79 -8.89 14.01 -12.73
N THR A 80 -7.62 14.05 -13.14
CA THR A 80 -6.57 13.23 -12.52
C THR A 80 -6.46 13.48 -11.01
N ASN A 81 -6.48 14.75 -10.60
CA ASN A 81 -6.47 15.12 -9.18
C ASN A 81 -7.71 14.61 -8.44
N MET A 82 -8.88 14.64 -9.08
CA MET A 82 -10.11 14.08 -8.52
C MET A 82 -9.99 12.56 -8.35
N TYR A 83 -9.55 11.82 -9.37
CA TYR A 83 -9.36 10.37 -9.29
C TYR A 83 -8.36 9.97 -8.19
N LEU A 84 -7.24 10.69 -8.09
CA LEU A 84 -6.24 10.48 -7.04
C LEU A 84 -6.75 10.85 -5.64
N GLY A 85 -7.67 11.80 -5.55
CA GLY A 85 -8.39 12.15 -4.33
C GLY A 85 -9.30 11.02 -3.85
N ILE A 86 -10.08 10.44 -4.76
CA ILE A 86 -11.02 9.33 -4.48
C ILE A 86 -10.27 8.03 -4.14
N LEU A 87 -9.09 7.80 -4.73
CA LEU A 87 -8.35 6.56 -4.54
C LEU A 87 -7.94 6.32 -3.08
N GLU A 88 -7.82 7.36 -2.25
CA GLU A 88 -7.27 7.30 -0.88
C GLU A 88 -5.93 6.56 -0.80
N GLY A 89 -5.14 6.66 -1.87
CA GLY A 89 -3.84 6.04 -2.04
C GLY A 89 -3.12 6.65 -3.25
N PHE A 90 -2.13 5.95 -3.76
CA PHE A 90 -1.34 6.39 -4.92
C PHE A 90 -1.20 5.26 -5.94
N VAL A 91 -0.88 5.61 -7.18
CA VAL A 91 -0.62 4.65 -8.26
C VAL A 91 0.88 4.40 -8.34
N MET A 92 1.26 3.16 -8.58
CA MET A 92 2.65 2.75 -8.76
C MET A 92 2.77 1.80 -9.96
N VAL A 93 3.76 2.04 -10.82
CA VAL A 93 4.14 1.16 -11.92
C VAL A 93 5.54 0.63 -11.65
N LEU A 94 5.66 -0.68 -11.53
CA LEU A 94 6.93 -1.37 -11.32
C LEU A 94 7.35 -2.13 -12.58
N SER A 95 8.64 -2.19 -12.86
CA SER A 95 9.18 -3.19 -13.78
C SER A 95 9.14 -4.59 -13.16
N THR A 96 9.39 -5.63 -13.96
CA THR A 96 9.56 -7.01 -13.44
C THR A 96 10.75 -7.16 -12.49
N GLU A 97 11.74 -6.26 -12.58
CA GLU A 97 12.92 -6.23 -11.70
C GLU A 97 12.69 -5.39 -10.43
N GLY A 98 11.54 -4.71 -10.32
CA GLY A 98 11.17 -3.90 -9.16
C GLY A 98 11.54 -2.41 -9.27
N ASP A 99 12.06 -1.94 -10.41
CA ASP A 99 12.26 -0.50 -10.63
C ASP A 99 10.93 0.24 -10.63
N MET A 100 10.83 1.32 -9.86
CA MET A 100 9.66 2.22 -9.81
C MET A 100 9.65 3.11 -11.06
N ILE A 101 9.01 2.62 -12.13
CA ILE A 101 8.90 3.35 -13.40
C ILE A 101 8.06 4.61 -13.23
N PHE A 102 6.94 4.51 -12.52
CA PHE A 102 6.05 5.66 -12.28
C PHE A 102 5.40 5.56 -10.90
N LEU A 103 5.17 6.73 -10.30
CA LEU A 103 4.40 6.92 -9.08
C LEU A 103 3.50 8.14 -9.29
N SER A 104 2.28 8.18 -8.77
CA SER A 104 1.52 9.43 -8.75
C SER A 104 2.12 10.44 -7.77
N ASP A 105 1.95 11.72 -8.06
CA ASP A 105 2.47 12.86 -7.28
C ASP A 105 2.02 12.86 -5.81
N ASN A 106 0.79 12.38 -5.57
CA ASN A 106 0.18 12.26 -4.26
C ASN A 106 0.84 11.20 -3.35
N VAL A 107 1.84 10.44 -3.83
CA VAL A 107 2.64 9.53 -2.99
C VAL A 107 3.25 10.24 -1.78
N SER A 108 3.62 11.52 -1.94
CA SER A 108 4.16 12.38 -0.88
C SER A 108 3.21 12.52 0.31
N LYS A 109 1.89 12.57 0.07
CA LYS A 109 0.84 12.63 1.10
C LYS A 109 0.83 11.38 1.98
N TYR A 110 1.13 10.21 1.42
CA TYR A 110 1.02 8.92 2.11
C TYR A 110 2.36 8.40 2.65
N MET A 111 3.45 8.76 1.98
CA MET A 111 4.80 8.25 2.28
C MET A 111 5.74 9.32 2.85
N GLY A 112 5.49 10.61 2.60
CA GLY A 112 6.38 11.71 2.99
C GLY A 112 7.62 11.83 2.12
N LEU A 113 7.67 11.07 1.03
CA LEU A 113 8.72 11.08 0.02
C LEU A 113 8.09 11.52 -1.30
N THR A 114 8.76 12.41 -2.01
CA THR A 114 8.27 12.94 -3.28
C THR A 114 8.39 11.92 -4.39
N GLN A 115 7.58 12.10 -5.44
CA GLN A 115 7.64 11.30 -6.65
C GLN A 115 9.04 11.31 -7.27
N THR A 116 9.70 12.47 -7.31
CA THR A 116 11.05 12.63 -7.89
C THR A 116 12.15 11.96 -7.08
N GLU A 117 11.97 11.81 -5.77
CA GLU A 117 12.89 11.06 -4.90
C GLU A 117 12.79 9.54 -5.09
N LEU A 118 11.62 9.04 -5.52
CA LEU A 118 11.34 7.60 -5.62
C LEU A 118 11.46 7.06 -7.05
N MET A 119 11.03 7.82 -8.06
CA MET A 119 11.01 7.36 -9.44
C MET A 119 12.42 6.96 -9.93
N GLY A 120 12.47 5.80 -10.58
CA GLY A 120 13.68 5.21 -11.15
C GLY A 120 14.53 4.41 -10.17
N HIS A 121 14.23 4.43 -8.87
CA HIS A 121 14.87 3.54 -7.90
C HIS A 121 14.21 2.17 -7.83
N ASN A 122 14.93 1.22 -7.27
CA ASN A 122 14.38 -0.11 -7.04
C ASN A 122 13.54 -0.16 -5.75
N ILE A 123 12.37 -0.80 -5.82
CA ILE A 123 11.44 -0.94 -4.70
C ILE A 123 12.06 -1.65 -3.48
N PHE A 124 13.06 -2.51 -3.69
CA PHE A 124 13.75 -3.23 -2.61
C PHE A 124 14.59 -2.31 -1.70
N GLU A 125 14.95 -1.11 -2.17
CA GLU A 125 15.63 -0.10 -1.34
C GLU A 125 14.69 0.54 -0.30
N TYR A 126 13.38 0.55 -0.61
CA TYR A 126 12.35 1.19 0.18
C TYR A 126 11.46 0.21 0.93
N THR A 127 11.55 -1.09 0.65
CA THR A 127 10.72 -2.12 1.30
C THR A 127 11.46 -2.90 2.37
N HIS A 128 10.72 -3.46 3.32
CA HIS A 128 11.30 -4.24 4.42
C HIS A 128 11.92 -5.54 3.88
N PRO A 129 13.15 -5.92 4.25
CA PRO A 129 13.84 -7.10 3.71
C PRO A 129 13.05 -8.42 3.84
N CYS A 130 12.35 -8.62 4.96
CA CYS A 130 11.52 -9.81 5.15
C CYS A 130 10.33 -9.92 4.17
N ASP A 131 9.96 -8.83 3.47
CA ASP A 131 8.88 -8.84 2.50
C ASP A 131 9.41 -9.05 1.07
N HIS A 132 10.73 -9.06 0.85
CA HIS A 132 11.34 -9.07 -0.49
C HIS A 132 11.01 -10.33 -1.29
N GLU A 133 10.97 -11.50 -0.65
CA GLU A 133 10.63 -12.75 -1.34
C GLU A 133 9.17 -12.74 -1.83
N GLU A 134 8.24 -12.30 -0.98
CA GLU A 134 6.84 -12.14 -1.34
C GLU A 134 6.67 -11.10 -2.45
N ILE A 135 7.37 -9.96 -2.38
CA ILE A 135 7.34 -8.93 -3.43
C ILE A 135 7.86 -9.51 -4.75
N ARG A 136 8.99 -10.25 -4.77
CA ARG A 136 9.52 -10.87 -5.99
C ARG A 136 8.54 -11.86 -6.60
N SER A 137 7.91 -12.70 -5.79
CA SER A 137 6.84 -13.59 -6.25
C SER A 137 5.69 -12.79 -6.87
N ASN A 138 5.29 -11.70 -6.20
CA ASN A 138 4.28 -10.77 -6.69
C ASN A 138 4.75 -9.91 -7.89
N LEU A 139 6.00 -9.92 -8.34
CA LEU A 139 6.35 -9.25 -9.60
C LEU A 139 6.07 -10.16 -10.83
N ARG A 140 5.92 -11.48 -10.63
CA ARG A 140 5.90 -12.47 -11.73
C ARG A 140 4.53 -13.05 -12.13
N LEU A 141 3.51 -12.98 -11.27
CA LEU A 141 2.17 -13.51 -11.53
C LEU A 141 1.30 -12.56 -12.42
N THR A 142 -0.01 -12.81 -12.62
CA THR A 142 -0.89 -11.92 -13.44
C THR A 142 -1.81 -10.96 -12.66
N LYS A 143 -2.50 -11.40 -11.60
CA LYS A 143 -3.32 -10.55 -10.70
C LYS A 143 -2.66 -10.39 -9.32
N ARG A 144 -2.77 -9.21 -8.69
CA ARG A 144 -2.13 -8.92 -7.38
C ARG A 144 -3.06 -8.33 -6.35
N ASP A 145 -2.92 -8.89 -5.16
CA ASP A 145 -3.44 -8.39 -3.91
C ASP A 145 -2.47 -8.85 -2.82
N PHE A 146 -1.66 -7.94 -2.29
CA PHE A 146 -0.68 -8.23 -1.25
C PHE A 146 -0.42 -7.03 -0.37
N VAL A 147 0.18 -7.27 0.79
CA VAL A 147 0.61 -6.22 1.72
C VAL A 147 2.12 -6.19 1.82
N MET A 148 2.72 -5.00 1.79
CA MET A 148 4.16 -4.82 1.96
C MET A 148 4.46 -3.68 2.92
N ARG A 149 5.56 -3.80 3.66
CA ARG A 149 6.11 -2.69 4.44
C ARG A 149 7.05 -1.85 3.59
N ILE A 150 6.84 -0.55 3.63
CA ILE A 150 7.64 0.43 2.91
C ILE A 150 8.06 1.58 3.85
N LYS A 151 9.25 2.12 3.60
CA LYS A 151 9.81 3.25 4.35
C LYS A 151 8.94 4.48 4.11
N SER A 152 8.49 5.09 5.20
CA SER A 152 7.78 6.36 5.19
C SER A 152 8.54 7.38 6.01
N ALA A 153 8.74 8.55 5.42
CA ALA A 153 9.23 9.74 6.10
C ALA A 153 8.11 10.47 6.88
N LEU A 154 6.88 9.94 6.93
CA LEU A 154 5.82 10.54 7.74
C LEU A 154 5.86 10.02 9.17
N THR A 155 5.77 10.95 10.10
CA THR A 155 5.49 10.65 11.51
C THR A 155 4.05 10.19 11.70
N HIS A 156 3.76 9.59 12.84
CA HIS A 156 2.40 9.17 13.24
C HIS A 156 1.39 10.34 13.30
N ARG A 157 1.86 11.59 13.29
CA ARG A 157 1.06 12.83 13.25
C ARG A 157 0.97 13.46 11.84
N GLY A 158 1.44 12.76 10.81
CA GLY A 158 1.38 13.24 9.42
C GLY A 158 2.39 14.33 9.06
N ARG A 159 3.38 14.61 9.92
CA ARG A 159 4.49 15.54 9.58
C ARG A 159 5.61 14.79 8.88
N THR A 160 6.19 15.39 7.85
CA THR A 160 7.40 14.89 7.19
C THR A 160 8.61 15.03 8.10
N ALA A 161 9.33 13.94 8.30
CA ALA A 161 10.59 13.82 9.03
C ALA A 161 11.71 13.45 8.05
N ASN A 162 12.95 13.46 8.54
CA ASN A 162 14.10 13.02 7.76
C ASN A 162 13.98 11.51 7.47
N LEU A 163 14.47 11.06 6.30
CA LEU A 163 14.52 9.64 5.92
C LEU A 163 15.27 8.76 6.94
N LYS A 164 16.24 9.32 7.67
CA LYS A 164 16.95 8.61 8.77
C LYS A 164 16.02 8.21 9.92
N SER A 165 14.91 8.91 10.08
CA SER A 165 13.86 8.63 11.08
C SER A 165 12.64 7.97 10.46
N ALA A 166 12.80 7.37 9.26
CA ALA A 166 11.69 6.73 8.56
C ALA A 166 11.11 5.58 9.37
N THR A 167 9.79 5.45 9.28
CA THR A 167 9.02 4.37 9.89
C THR A 167 8.53 3.41 8.82
N TRP A 168 8.24 2.17 9.20
CA TRP A 168 7.61 1.22 8.30
C TRP A 168 6.10 1.46 8.29
N LYS A 169 5.55 1.75 7.11
CA LYS A 169 4.11 1.73 6.87
C LYS A 169 3.74 0.49 6.07
N VAL A 170 2.59 -0.11 6.37
CA VAL A 170 2.05 -1.19 5.57
C VAL A 170 1.19 -0.59 4.46
N LEU A 171 1.51 -0.96 3.22
CA LEU A 171 0.72 -0.66 2.04
C LEU A 171 -0.01 -1.91 1.59
N HIS A 172 -1.30 -1.77 1.33
CA HIS A 172 -2.07 -2.71 0.53
C HIS A 172 -1.92 -2.36 -0.94
N CYS A 173 -1.44 -3.34 -1.72
CA CYS A 173 -1.12 -3.20 -3.13
C CYS A 173 -2.02 -4.11 -3.95
N GLN A 174 -2.86 -3.51 -4.79
CA GLN A 174 -3.78 -4.22 -5.67
C GLN A 174 -3.53 -3.85 -7.12
N GLY A 175 -3.58 -4.82 -8.03
CA GLY A 175 -3.42 -4.50 -9.44
C GLY A 175 -3.16 -5.69 -10.35
N ARG A 176 -2.54 -5.41 -11.49
CA ARG A 176 -2.33 -6.39 -12.57
C ARG A 176 -0.99 -6.21 -13.26
N ALA A 177 -0.45 -7.32 -13.75
CA ALA A 177 0.71 -7.29 -14.63
C ALA A 177 0.27 -7.01 -16.08
N LYS A 178 0.96 -6.10 -16.75
CA LYS A 178 0.93 -5.92 -18.19
C LYS A 178 2.12 -6.69 -18.76
N VAL A 179 1.84 -7.77 -19.48
CA VAL A 179 2.86 -8.57 -20.16
C VAL A 179 2.98 -8.06 -21.59
N CYS A 180 4.18 -7.66 -21.97
CA CYS A 180 4.49 -7.24 -23.33
C CYS A 180 5.21 -8.38 -24.06
N VAL A 181 4.73 -8.73 -25.25
CA VAL A 181 5.25 -9.85 -26.05
C VAL A 181 6.35 -9.40 -27.01
N ASP A 182 6.37 -8.12 -27.36
CA ASP A 182 7.41 -7.53 -28.19
C ASP A 182 8.75 -7.46 -27.41
N PRO A 183 9.88 -7.93 -27.96
CA PRO A 183 11.20 -7.83 -27.34
C PRO A 183 11.63 -6.41 -26.94
N SER A 184 11.07 -5.39 -27.60
CA SER A 184 11.34 -3.98 -27.33
C SER A 184 10.48 -3.39 -26.20
N ALA A 185 9.45 -4.11 -25.74
CA ALA A 185 8.50 -3.63 -24.76
C ALA A 185 8.72 -4.27 -23.38
N VAL A 186 8.63 -3.45 -22.34
CA VAL A 186 8.91 -3.86 -20.96
C VAL A 186 7.63 -4.37 -20.30
N SER A 187 7.64 -5.57 -19.73
CA SER A 187 6.53 -6.01 -18.88
C SER A 187 6.55 -5.25 -17.55
N CYS A 188 5.38 -4.90 -17.03
CA CYS A 188 5.27 -4.09 -15.82
C CYS A 188 4.09 -4.49 -14.94
N LEU A 189 4.12 -4.05 -13.70
CA LEU A 189 3.06 -4.23 -12.73
C LEU A 189 2.42 -2.89 -12.42
N LEU A 190 1.12 -2.76 -12.72
CA LEU A 190 0.32 -1.57 -12.42
C LEU A 190 -0.41 -1.81 -11.10
N LEU A 191 -0.16 -0.95 -10.11
CA LEU A 191 -0.68 -1.09 -8.74
C LEU A 191 -1.39 0.18 -8.28
N THR A 192 -2.50 0.00 -7.57
CA THR A 192 -3.00 0.95 -6.60
C THR A 192 -2.46 0.58 -5.22
N CYS A 193 -1.93 1.57 -4.51
CA CYS A 193 -1.27 1.40 -3.23
C CYS A 193 -1.96 2.26 -2.18
N ARG A 194 -2.54 1.63 -1.16
CA ARG A 194 -3.23 2.33 -0.07
C ARG A 194 -2.56 2.02 1.28
N PRO A 195 -2.20 3.03 2.08
CA PRO A 195 -1.75 2.78 3.44
C PRO A 195 -2.90 2.23 4.28
N LEU A 196 -2.63 1.20 5.07
CA LEU A 196 -3.64 0.65 5.94
C LEU A 196 -3.95 1.63 7.09
N PRO A 197 -5.20 2.10 7.21
CA PRO A 197 -5.58 3.06 8.24
C PRO A 197 -5.54 2.40 9.63
N LEU A 198 -4.82 3.02 10.56
CA LEU A 198 -4.86 2.67 11.99
C LEU A 198 -6.04 3.30 12.72
N SER A 199 -6.73 4.25 12.09
CA SER A 199 -7.81 5.02 12.71
C SER A 199 -8.81 5.45 11.64
N HIS A 200 -9.99 4.82 11.60
CA HIS A 200 -11.11 5.39 10.88
C HIS A 200 -11.80 6.40 11.77
N THR A 201 -11.85 7.65 11.34
CA THR A 201 -12.53 8.74 12.02
C THR A 201 -14.05 8.67 11.85
N LEU A 202 -14.55 7.95 10.84
CA LEU A 202 -15.97 7.74 10.56
C LEU A 202 -16.19 6.29 10.11
N LEU A 203 -16.79 5.49 11.00
CA LEU A 203 -17.12 4.10 10.68
C LEU A 203 -18.52 4.05 10.06
N SER A 204 -18.65 3.37 8.91
CA SER A 204 -19.94 3.17 8.23
C SER A 204 -20.93 2.37 9.10
N ARG A 205 -22.22 2.42 8.74
CA ARG A 205 -23.28 1.60 9.34
C ARG A 205 -22.98 0.10 9.22
N TYR A 206 -22.28 -0.30 8.16
CA TYR A 206 -21.89 -1.68 7.87
C TYR A 206 -20.47 -2.03 8.34
N THR A 207 -19.95 -1.29 9.32
CA THR A 207 -18.62 -1.51 9.88
C THR A 207 -18.72 -1.60 11.40
N PHE A 208 -17.97 -2.51 12.00
CA PHE A 208 -17.80 -2.58 13.45
C PHE A 208 -16.32 -2.72 13.81
N THR A 209 -15.97 -2.36 15.04
CA THR A 209 -14.62 -2.52 15.56
C THR A 209 -14.58 -3.57 16.64
N SER A 210 -13.47 -4.28 16.71
CA SER A 210 -13.20 -5.26 17.76
C SER A 210 -11.74 -5.19 18.18
N GLN A 211 -11.47 -5.57 19.42
CA GLN A 211 -10.13 -5.85 19.90
C GLN A 211 -10.00 -7.32 20.21
N HIS A 212 -8.81 -7.85 19.97
CA HIS A 212 -8.49 -9.24 20.20
C HIS A 212 -7.14 -9.36 20.91
N SER A 213 -6.99 -10.45 21.63
CA SER A 213 -5.66 -10.92 22.05
C SER A 213 -4.91 -11.50 20.84
N MET A 214 -3.61 -11.76 21.02
CA MET A 214 -2.72 -12.22 19.93
C MET A 214 -3.09 -13.60 19.37
N ASP A 215 -4.00 -14.36 20.00
CA ASP A 215 -4.55 -15.61 19.49
C ASP A 215 -5.95 -15.42 18.83
N MET A 216 -6.30 -14.17 18.50
CA MET A 216 -7.55 -13.75 17.86
C MET A 216 -8.83 -13.95 18.71
N ARG A 217 -8.71 -14.05 20.04
CA ARG A 217 -9.88 -14.02 20.94
C ARG A 217 -10.34 -12.62 21.25
N PHE A 218 -11.64 -12.36 21.13
CA PHE A 218 -12.21 -11.03 21.39
C PHE A 218 -11.98 -10.60 22.85
N THR A 219 -11.42 -9.41 23.02
CA THR A 219 -11.31 -8.70 24.31
C THR A 219 -12.26 -7.51 24.38
N TYR A 220 -12.73 -7.03 23.23
CA TYR A 220 -13.74 -5.99 23.09
C TYR A 220 -14.44 -6.13 21.72
N CYS A 221 -15.71 -5.77 21.65
CA CYS A 221 -16.43 -5.63 20.39
C CYS A 221 -17.45 -4.48 20.50
N ASP A 222 -17.59 -3.71 19.44
CA ASP A 222 -18.58 -2.64 19.32
C ASP A 222 -20.02 -3.20 19.30
N GLN A 223 -20.96 -2.51 19.93
CA GLN A 223 -22.39 -2.86 20.00
C GLN A 223 -23.05 -3.11 18.64
N ARG A 224 -22.58 -2.44 17.58
CA ARG A 224 -23.09 -2.57 16.21
C ARG A 224 -23.09 -4.01 15.69
N VAL A 225 -22.23 -4.87 16.24
CA VAL A 225 -22.20 -6.30 15.93
C VAL A 225 -23.56 -6.99 16.16
N THR A 226 -24.39 -6.45 17.08
CA THR A 226 -25.75 -6.95 17.33
C THR A 226 -26.64 -6.76 16.12
N SER A 227 -26.65 -5.57 15.52
CA SER A 227 -27.44 -5.30 14.32
C SER A 227 -26.89 -5.98 13.06
N LEU A 228 -25.58 -6.24 13.01
CA LEU A 228 -24.91 -6.77 11.81
C LEU A 228 -24.87 -8.30 11.78
N LEU A 229 -24.62 -8.95 12.93
CA LEU A 229 -24.41 -10.40 13.04
C LEU A 229 -25.37 -11.09 14.03
N GLY A 230 -26.18 -10.32 14.75
CA GLY A 230 -27.12 -10.86 15.77
C GLY A 230 -26.50 -11.18 17.13
N TYR A 231 -25.17 -11.16 17.26
CA TYR A 231 -24.49 -11.39 18.54
C TYR A 231 -24.46 -10.14 19.41
N ARG A 232 -24.65 -10.30 20.71
CA ARG A 232 -24.33 -9.23 21.67
C ARG A 232 -22.82 -9.22 21.92
N PRO A 233 -22.18 -8.06 22.18
CA PRO A 233 -20.75 -8.00 22.44
C PRO A 233 -20.27 -8.94 23.54
N GLU A 234 -21.05 -9.12 24.60
CA GLU A 234 -20.72 -9.97 25.75
C GLU A 234 -20.64 -11.46 25.37
N GLU A 235 -21.39 -11.87 24.33
CA GLU A 235 -21.38 -13.24 23.81
C GLU A 235 -20.12 -13.54 22.99
N LEU A 236 -19.41 -12.50 22.54
CA LEU A 236 -18.20 -12.65 21.75
C LEU A 236 -16.94 -12.64 22.62
N LEU A 237 -16.97 -12.03 23.81
CA LEU A 237 -15.81 -11.90 24.69
C LEU A 237 -15.20 -13.28 25.02
N GLY A 238 -13.88 -13.40 24.83
CA GLY A 238 -13.11 -14.63 25.02
C GLY A 238 -13.24 -15.66 23.89
N ARG A 239 -14.22 -15.52 22.99
CA ARG A 239 -14.40 -16.41 21.84
C ARG A 239 -13.34 -16.15 20.78
N SER A 240 -12.94 -17.17 20.04
CA SER A 240 -11.99 -17.00 18.94
C SER A 240 -12.72 -16.56 17.67
N ILE A 241 -12.10 -15.71 16.85
CA ILE A 241 -12.64 -15.40 15.52
C ILE A 241 -12.75 -16.65 14.64
N TYR A 242 -11.91 -17.66 14.88
CA TYR A 242 -11.94 -18.93 14.16
C TYR A 242 -13.22 -19.73 14.42
N ASP A 243 -13.84 -19.55 15.60
CA ASP A 243 -15.13 -20.17 15.93
C ASP A 243 -16.28 -19.56 15.10
N LEU A 244 -16.09 -18.32 14.62
CA LEU A 244 -17.04 -17.58 13.80
C LEU A 244 -16.67 -17.60 12.32
N CYS A 245 -15.57 -18.24 11.94
CA CYS A 245 -15.12 -18.31 10.54
C CYS A 245 -15.74 -19.53 9.85
N HIS A 246 -16.21 -19.34 8.63
CA HIS A 246 -16.60 -20.48 7.81
C HIS A 246 -15.38 -21.40 7.56
N ALA A 247 -15.56 -22.72 7.72
CA ALA A 247 -14.45 -23.69 7.66
C ALA A 247 -13.61 -23.61 6.37
N LEU A 248 -14.26 -23.37 5.22
CA LEU A 248 -13.58 -23.19 3.93
C LEU A 248 -12.65 -21.97 3.86
N ASP A 249 -12.83 -20.97 4.74
CA ASP A 249 -12.04 -19.72 4.72
C ASP A 249 -10.95 -19.70 5.82
N THR A 250 -10.89 -20.74 6.66
CA THR A 250 -9.96 -20.82 7.81
C THR A 250 -8.49 -20.74 7.39
N SER A 251 -8.11 -21.35 6.26
CA SER A 251 -6.74 -21.31 5.74
C SER A 251 -6.31 -19.89 5.32
N CYS A 252 -7.21 -19.16 4.65
CA CYS A 252 -7.01 -17.76 4.29
C CYS A 252 -6.90 -16.90 5.55
N LEU A 253 -7.82 -17.05 6.50
CA LEU A 253 -7.80 -16.30 7.76
C LEU A 253 -6.51 -16.57 8.57
N ASN A 254 -6.02 -17.82 8.58
CA ASN A 254 -4.75 -18.16 9.21
C ASN A 254 -3.54 -17.48 8.54
N LYS A 255 -3.47 -17.49 7.20
CA LYS A 255 -2.44 -16.75 6.47
C LYS A 255 -2.44 -15.27 6.83
N ASN A 256 -3.62 -14.66 6.95
CA ASN A 256 -3.75 -13.25 7.30
C ASN A 256 -3.35 -12.97 8.75
N HIS A 257 -3.68 -13.87 9.68
CA HIS A 257 -3.26 -13.78 11.07
C HIS A 257 -1.72 -13.87 11.18
N LEU A 258 -1.07 -14.76 10.43
CA LEU A 258 0.40 -14.82 10.35
C LEU A 258 0.99 -13.53 9.78
N ASN A 259 0.42 -12.99 8.70
CA ASN A 259 0.84 -11.71 8.13
C ASN A 259 0.72 -10.57 9.14
N LEU A 260 -0.38 -10.53 9.89
CA LEU A 260 -0.61 -9.53 10.93
C LEU A 260 0.47 -9.60 12.02
N CYS A 261 0.80 -10.79 12.49
CA CYS A 261 1.85 -11.00 13.49
C CYS A 261 3.25 -10.63 12.97
N LEU A 262 3.54 -10.85 11.68
CA LEU A 262 4.85 -10.57 11.08
C LEU A 262 5.03 -9.11 10.64
N LYS A 263 3.95 -8.45 10.21
CA LYS A 263 3.96 -7.12 9.59
C LYS A 263 3.31 -6.02 10.44
N ASN A 264 2.73 -6.38 11.60
CA ASN A 264 1.93 -5.55 12.50
C ASN A 264 0.62 -5.00 11.90
N GLN A 265 0.38 -5.13 10.60
CA GLN A 265 -0.91 -4.81 9.97
C GLN A 265 -1.20 -5.81 8.86
N SER A 266 -2.47 -6.12 8.65
CA SER A 266 -2.92 -6.97 7.55
C SER A 266 -4.34 -6.63 7.14
N VAL A 267 -4.67 -6.97 5.89
CA VAL A 267 -6.05 -7.07 5.40
C VAL A 267 -6.36 -8.55 5.24
N SER A 268 -7.57 -8.97 5.63
CA SER A 268 -7.96 -10.38 5.54
C SER A 268 -8.36 -10.82 4.12
N GLY A 269 -8.64 -9.88 3.22
CA GLY A 269 -9.48 -10.14 2.07
C GLY A 269 -10.89 -10.58 2.52
N GLN A 270 -11.69 -11.03 1.56
CA GLN A 270 -13.08 -11.40 1.80
C GLN A 270 -13.17 -12.81 2.38
N TYR A 271 -13.85 -12.97 3.53
CA TYR A 271 -14.16 -14.26 4.14
C TYR A 271 -15.57 -14.27 4.71
N ARG A 272 -16.10 -15.46 4.96
CA ARG A 272 -17.44 -15.63 5.53
C ARG A 272 -17.37 -15.73 7.04
N MET A 273 -18.16 -14.89 7.70
CA MET A 273 -18.35 -14.88 9.15
C MET A 273 -19.75 -15.38 9.49
N LEU A 274 -19.82 -16.38 10.36
CA LEU A 274 -21.07 -17.01 10.80
C LEU A 274 -21.88 -16.02 11.63
N VAL A 275 -23.18 -15.90 11.33
CA VAL A 275 -24.10 -15.05 12.09
C VAL A 275 -24.91 -15.86 13.09
N LYS A 276 -25.46 -15.20 14.10
CA LYS A 276 -26.30 -15.83 15.10
C LYS A 276 -27.60 -16.34 14.46
N GLY A 277 -27.98 -17.58 14.75
CA GLY A 277 -29.23 -18.19 14.27
C GLY A 277 -29.15 -18.92 12.93
N GLY A 278 -28.04 -18.81 12.18
CA GLY A 278 -27.79 -19.55 10.95
C GLY A 278 -27.31 -18.67 9.80
N GLY A 279 -26.61 -19.29 8.83
CA GLY A 279 -26.03 -18.60 7.69
C GLY A 279 -24.73 -17.87 8.00
N TYR A 280 -24.34 -16.97 7.10
CA TYR A 280 -23.11 -16.19 7.20
C TYR A 280 -23.24 -14.84 6.47
N VAL A 281 -22.28 -13.95 6.69
CA VAL A 281 -22.08 -12.72 5.91
C VAL A 281 -20.68 -12.69 5.35
N TRP A 282 -20.49 -12.04 4.21
CA TRP A 282 -19.16 -11.71 3.69
C TRP A 282 -18.60 -10.52 4.44
N VAL A 283 -17.35 -10.64 4.90
CA VAL A 283 -16.65 -9.58 5.60
C VAL A 283 -15.22 -9.42 5.10
N GLU A 284 -14.67 -8.23 5.29
CA GLU A 284 -13.23 -7.96 5.19
C GLU A 284 -12.79 -7.25 6.47
N SER A 285 -11.68 -7.69 7.06
CA SER A 285 -11.13 -7.12 8.30
C SER A 285 -9.77 -6.48 8.02
N HIS A 286 -9.64 -5.24 8.45
CA HIS A 286 -8.37 -4.51 8.47
C HIS A 286 -7.88 -4.51 9.92
N SER A 287 -6.73 -5.11 10.16
CA SER A 287 -6.24 -5.37 11.52
C SER A 287 -4.85 -4.81 11.73
N ALA A 288 -4.58 -4.37 12.96
CA ALA A 288 -3.28 -3.88 13.38
C ALA A 288 -2.93 -4.32 14.80
N VAL A 289 -1.67 -4.68 14.99
CA VAL A 289 -1.08 -4.96 16.31
C VAL A 289 -0.70 -3.63 16.95
N ILE A 290 -1.29 -3.33 18.10
CA ILE A 290 -1.06 -2.11 18.86
C ILE A 290 -0.73 -2.43 20.34
N PRO A 291 -0.02 -1.54 21.05
CA PRO A 291 0.10 -1.65 22.49
C PRO A 291 -1.28 -1.51 23.16
N SER A 292 -1.62 -2.40 24.08
CA SER A 292 -2.92 -2.44 24.76
C SER A 292 -3.17 -1.25 25.69
N VAL A 293 -2.10 -0.58 26.17
CA VAL A 293 -2.18 0.57 27.07
C VAL A 293 -1.36 1.72 26.48
N ARG A 294 -1.80 2.98 26.63
CA ARG A 294 -0.95 4.12 26.23
C ARG A 294 0.31 4.16 27.10
N PRO A 295 1.50 4.44 26.55
CA PRO A 295 2.71 4.53 27.36
C PRO A 295 2.55 5.54 28.49
N SER A 296 2.59 5.04 29.73
CA SER A 296 2.75 5.93 30.87
C SER A 296 4.15 6.53 30.82
N ARG A 297 4.25 7.86 30.93
CA ARG A 297 5.53 8.57 31.05
C ARG A 297 6.33 8.13 32.28
N SER A 298 5.71 7.43 33.24
CA SER A 298 6.33 7.05 34.52
C SER A 298 7.13 5.74 34.52
N ARG A 299 7.01 4.88 33.48
CA ARG A 299 7.79 3.62 33.39
C ARG A 299 8.23 3.30 31.96
N PRO A 300 9.26 3.98 31.43
CA PRO A 300 9.88 3.63 30.16
C PRO A 300 10.73 2.36 30.35
N GLY A 301 10.20 1.17 30.05
CA GLY A 301 10.99 -0.07 30.07
C GLY A 301 10.24 -1.39 30.20
N ILE A 302 8.95 -1.38 30.57
CA ILE A 302 8.15 -2.62 30.63
C ILE A 302 7.53 -2.86 29.24
N PRO A 303 7.78 -4.02 28.59
CA PRO A 303 7.08 -4.41 27.37
C PRO A 303 5.58 -4.42 27.64
N GLN A 304 4.83 -3.61 26.90
CA GLN A 304 3.39 -3.54 27.07
C GLN A 304 2.73 -4.74 26.38
N PRO A 305 1.67 -5.30 26.97
CA PRO A 305 0.90 -6.34 26.30
C PRO A 305 0.38 -5.79 24.97
N LEU A 306 0.57 -6.57 23.90
CA LEU A 306 0.07 -6.25 22.58
C LEU A 306 -1.38 -6.74 22.45
N CYS A 307 -2.18 -6.01 21.70
CA CYS A 307 -3.50 -6.45 21.25
C CYS A 307 -3.67 -6.18 19.76
N ILE A 308 -4.63 -6.86 19.16
CA ILE A 308 -5.03 -6.67 17.78
C ILE A 308 -6.27 -5.79 17.78
N LEU A 309 -6.19 -4.64 17.11
CA LEU A 309 -7.35 -3.83 16.78
C LEU A 309 -7.80 -4.18 15.37
N SER A 310 -9.09 -4.50 15.20
CA SER A 310 -9.68 -4.85 13.92
C SER A 310 -10.86 -3.93 13.60
N VAL A 311 -10.91 -3.50 12.35
CA VAL A 311 -12.06 -2.84 11.74
C VAL A 311 -12.62 -3.82 10.72
N THR A 312 -13.86 -4.26 10.91
CA THR A 312 -14.48 -5.27 10.06
C THR A 312 -15.62 -4.66 9.27
N TYR A 313 -15.50 -4.73 7.94
CA TYR A 313 -16.48 -4.30 6.96
C TYR A 313 -17.39 -5.46 6.61
N VAL A 314 -18.69 -5.28 6.77
CA VAL A 314 -19.71 -6.23 6.34
C VAL A 314 -20.11 -5.90 4.91
N LEU A 315 -19.91 -6.86 4.01
CA LEU A 315 -20.01 -6.68 2.56
C LEU A 315 -21.32 -7.20 1.98
N SER A 316 -22.06 -8.03 2.72
CA SER A 316 -23.32 -8.64 2.28
C SER A 316 -24.38 -8.61 3.38
N GLY A 317 -25.63 -8.84 2.99
CA GLY A 317 -26.66 -9.32 3.93
C GLY A 317 -26.40 -10.76 4.35
N VAL A 318 -27.25 -11.29 5.24
CA VAL A 318 -27.16 -12.70 5.67
C VAL A 318 -27.48 -13.63 4.51
N GLU A 319 -26.51 -14.45 4.13
CA GLU A 319 -26.66 -15.52 3.15
C GLU A 319 -27.01 -16.84 3.86
N GLN A 320 -27.92 -17.60 3.26
CA GLN A 320 -28.34 -18.92 3.74
C GLN A 320 -28.77 -18.95 5.23
N PRO A 321 -29.70 -18.07 5.67
CA PRO A 321 -30.05 -17.90 7.09
C PRO A 321 -30.63 -19.16 7.75
N SER A 322 -31.16 -20.10 6.97
CA SER A 322 -31.68 -21.37 7.49
C SER A 322 -30.59 -22.41 7.77
N LEU A 323 -29.40 -22.27 7.16
CA LEU A 323 -28.31 -23.24 7.23
C LEU A 323 -27.56 -23.11 8.55
N GLN A 324 -27.30 -24.24 9.19
CA GLN A 324 -26.55 -24.32 10.45
C GLN A 324 -25.16 -24.87 10.15
N LEU A 325 -24.14 -24.08 10.44
CA LEU A 325 -22.74 -24.37 10.10
C LEU A 325 -21.87 -24.58 11.34
N SER A 326 -22.36 -24.21 12.52
CA SER A 326 -21.71 -24.43 13.81
C SER A 326 -22.73 -24.80 14.89
N LEU A 327 -22.26 -25.46 15.95
CA LEU A 327 -23.08 -25.78 17.13
C LEU A 327 -23.70 -24.52 17.74
N ASP A 328 -22.98 -23.41 17.70
CA ASP A 328 -23.39 -22.14 18.28
C ASP A 328 -24.62 -21.51 17.60
N GLN A 329 -24.82 -21.83 16.33
CA GLN A 329 -26.02 -21.38 15.61
C GLN A 329 -27.26 -22.22 16.00
N THR A 330 -27.05 -23.48 16.37
CA THR A 330 -28.15 -24.41 16.70
C THR A 330 -28.76 -24.20 18.08
N ILE A 331 -27.98 -23.72 19.06
CA ILE A 331 -28.41 -23.59 20.47
C ILE A 331 -29.65 -22.69 20.62
N HIS A 332 -29.83 -21.71 19.74
CA HIS A 332 -30.96 -20.77 19.81
C HIS A 332 -32.27 -21.27 19.20
N ARG A 333 -32.28 -22.38 18.43
CA ARG A 333 -33.55 -22.97 17.97
C ARG A 333 -34.28 -23.76 19.05
N TYR A 334 -33.59 -24.15 20.12
CA TYR A 334 -34.16 -24.99 21.19
C TYR A 334 -34.51 -24.20 22.48
N LEU A 335 -34.25 -22.89 22.50
CA LEU A 335 -34.47 -22.02 23.66
C LEU A 335 -35.56 -20.96 23.46
N ASN A 336 -36.30 -21.03 22.34
CA ASN A 336 -37.47 -20.18 22.07
C ASN A 336 -38.74 -21.01 21.98
#